data_AF-A0A285P593-F1
#
_entry.id   AF-A0A285P593-F1
#
_cell.length_a   1.000
_cell.length_b   1.000
_cell.length_c   1.000
_cell.angle_alpha   90.00
_cell.angle_beta   90.00
_cell.angle_gamma   90.00
#
_symmetry.space_group_name_H-M   'P 1'
#
loop_
_entity.id
_entity.type
_entity.pdbx_description
1 polymer ?
#
loop_
_entity_poly.entity_id
_entity_poly.type
_entity_poly.pdbx_seq_one_letter_code
_entity_poly.pdbx_strand_id
1 'polypeptide(L)'
;MIKPFQEFSRYAEWKERFLKEQERIKKIQSEVSNVQDQRLSKAMASMYVGGLEQRLKDEEIKRWTDWAVEKTYRTFNTFPQLSDLELSFLFYCLGKLFVPLLLHEKGVKSESFKKLSEEEQEDAVSDVLDTIWENHLIRILQIIPYVGLNSTTK
;
A
#
# COMPACT_ATOMS: atom_id res chain seq x y z
N MET A 1 -2.68 19.86 24.24
CA MET A 1 -3.45 20.26 23.05
C MET A 1 -3.17 19.24 21.94
N ILE A 2 -4.06 18.27 21.75
CA ILE A 2 -3.96 17.29 20.66
C ILE A 2 -4.35 18.06 19.39
N LYS A 3 -3.41 18.29 18.48
CA LYS A 3 -3.71 18.98 17.22
C LYS A 3 -4.55 18.03 16.36
N PRO A 4 -5.82 18.36 16.02
CA PRO A 4 -6.70 17.47 15.23
C PRO A 4 -6.15 17.12 13.84
N PHE A 5 -5.06 17.79 13.41
CA PHE A 5 -4.45 17.65 12.10
C PHE A 5 -3.10 16.94 12.07
N GLN A 6 -2.59 16.44 13.20
CA GLN A 6 -1.28 15.77 13.26
C GLN A 6 -1.21 14.52 12.37
N GLU A 7 -2.29 13.76 12.28
CA GLU A 7 -2.34 12.59 11.40
C GLU A 7 -2.34 12.95 9.91
N PHE A 8 -2.87 14.12 9.55
CA PHE A 8 -2.80 14.63 8.18
C PHE A 8 -1.39 15.08 7.79
N SER A 9 -0.61 15.57 8.76
CA SER A 9 0.79 15.94 8.53
C SER A 9 1.61 14.75 8.01
N ARG A 10 1.37 13.54 8.54
CA ARG A 10 2.03 12.31 8.09
C ARG A 10 1.80 12.03 6.60
N TYR A 11 0.56 12.15 6.13
CA TYR A 11 0.23 11.87 4.73
C TYR A 11 0.74 12.96 3.78
N ALA A 12 0.77 14.22 4.22
CA ALA A 12 1.41 15.30 3.47
C ALA A 12 2.92 15.05 3.30
N GLU A 13 3.62 14.59 4.34
CA GLU A 13 5.02 14.20 4.23
C GLU A 13 5.22 13.01 3.29
N TRP A 14 4.32 12.03 3.33
CA TRP A 14 4.37 10.88 2.42
C TRP A 14 4.11 11.27 0.98
N LYS A 15 3.25 12.25 0.71
CA LYS A 15 3.05 12.82 -0.63
C LYS A 15 4.35 13.38 -1.17
N GLU A 16 5.07 14.19 -0.39
CA GLU A 16 6.33 14.78 -0.84
C GLU A 16 7.38 13.71 -1.19
N ARG A 17 7.40 12.59 -0.46
CA ARG A 17 8.25 11.43 -0.78
C ARG A 17 7.77 10.69 -2.02
N PHE A 18 6.48 10.41 -2.10
CA PHE A 18 5.84 9.73 -3.23
C PHE A 18 6.09 10.44 -4.56
N LEU A 19 6.02 11.77 -4.59
CA LEU A 19 6.28 12.57 -5.78
C LEU A 19 7.75 12.45 -6.24
N LYS A 20 8.69 12.35 -5.30
CA LYS A 20 10.12 12.14 -5.61
C LYS A 20 10.42 10.71 -6.08
N GLU A 21 9.56 9.76 -5.74
CA GLU A 21 9.74 8.33 -6.03
C GLU A 21 8.98 7.87 -7.29
N GLN A 22 8.34 8.77 -8.04
CA GLN A 22 7.56 8.42 -9.25
C GLN A 22 8.37 7.64 -10.28
N GLU A 23 9.62 8.04 -10.54
CA GLU A 23 10.48 7.32 -11.48
C GLU A 23 10.84 5.91 -10.97
N ARG A 24 10.96 5.72 -9.65
CA ARG A 24 11.17 4.40 -9.06
C ARG A 24 9.93 3.53 -9.22
N ILE A 25 8.74 4.08 -8.98
CA ILE A 25 7.46 3.39 -9.15
C ILE A 25 7.29 2.93 -10.60
N LYS A 26 7.55 3.80 -11.58
CA LYS A 26 7.49 3.44 -13.01
C LYS A 26 8.44 2.30 -13.36
N LYS A 27 9.66 2.34 -12.85
CA LYS A 27 10.64 1.26 -13.06
C LYS A 27 10.11 -0.07 -12.53
N ILE A 28 9.65 -0.11 -11.28
CA ILE A 28 9.10 -1.34 -10.68
C ILE A 28 7.85 -1.80 -11.42
N GLN A 29 6.98 -0.89 -11.84
CA GLN A 29 5.78 -1.24 -12.62
C GLN A 29 6.12 -2.02 -13.89
N SER A 30 7.22 -1.67 -14.57
CA SER A 30 7.70 -2.40 -15.75
C SER A 30 8.23 -3.81 -15.43
N GLU A 31 8.63 -4.05 -14.18
CA GLU A 31 9.09 -5.37 -13.69
C GLU A 31 7.91 -6.24 -13.22
N VAL A 32 6.82 -5.60 -12.76
CA VAL A 32 5.57 -6.26 -12.31
C VAL A 32 4.55 -6.42 -13.46
N SER A 33 4.90 -6.01 -14.69
CA SER A 33 3.98 -5.87 -15.84
C SER A 33 3.39 -7.15 -16.42
N ASN A 34 3.53 -8.30 -15.75
CA ASN A 34 2.81 -9.53 -16.09
C ASN A 34 1.31 -9.44 -15.74
N VAL A 35 0.89 -8.37 -15.06
CA VAL A 35 -0.52 -8.04 -14.78
C VAL A 35 -1.12 -7.29 -15.96
N GLN A 36 -2.16 -7.83 -16.60
CA GLN A 36 -2.84 -7.21 -17.75
C GLN A 36 -3.49 -5.86 -17.40
N ASP A 37 -3.86 -5.65 -16.14
CA ASP A 37 -4.37 -4.37 -15.64
C ASP A 37 -3.21 -3.43 -15.27
N GLN A 38 -2.99 -2.42 -16.12
CA GLN A 38 -1.95 -1.39 -15.90
C GLN A 38 -2.18 -0.57 -14.62
N ARG A 39 -3.43 -0.42 -14.18
CA ARG A 39 -3.79 0.36 -13.01
C ARG A 39 -3.48 -0.42 -11.74
N LEU A 40 -3.76 -1.73 -11.75
CA LEU A 40 -3.33 -2.65 -10.70
C LEU A 40 -1.80 -2.77 -10.63
N SER A 41 -1.10 -2.90 -11.77
CA SER A 41 0.37 -3.00 -11.75
C SER A 41 1.03 -1.73 -11.18
N LYS A 42 0.47 -0.55 -11.47
CA LYS A 42 0.91 0.71 -10.86
C LYS A 42 0.64 0.74 -9.35
N ALA A 43 -0.53 0.25 -8.90
CA ALA A 43 -0.86 0.13 -7.49
C ALA A 43 0.13 -0.80 -6.75
N MET A 44 0.43 -1.97 -7.32
CA MET A 44 1.43 -2.91 -6.78
C MET A 44 2.80 -2.25 -6.65
N ALA A 45 3.31 -1.65 -7.73
CA ALA A 45 4.59 -0.96 -7.71
C ALA A 45 4.64 0.16 -6.66
N SER A 46 3.54 0.89 -6.50
CA SER A 46 3.44 1.96 -5.50
C SER A 46 3.49 1.41 -4.08
N MET A 47 2.75 0.32 -3.80
CA MET A 47 2.77 -0.37 -2.51
C MET A 47 4.16 -0.93 -2.20
N TYR A 48 4.87 -1.41 -3.22
CA TYR A 48 6.24 -1.89 -3.04
C TYR A 48 7.21 -0.79 -2.61
N VAL A 49 7.21 0.35 -3.32
CA VAL A 49 8.07 1.48 -2.95
C VAL A 49 7.68 1.99 -1.55
N GLY A 50 6.38 2.11 -1.28
CA GLY A 50 5.86 2.52 0.02
C GLY A 50 6.35 1.62 1.16
N GLY A 51 6.25 0.30 0.97
CA GLY A 51 6.63 -0.73 1.94
C GLY A 51 8.14 -0.99 2.09
N LEU A 52 8.97 -0.17 1.45
CA LEU A 52 10.41 -0.35 1.31
C LEU A 52 10.74 -1.60 0.49
N GLU A 53 10.84 -1.42 -0.82
CA GLU A 53 11.14 -2.43 -1.84
C GLU A 53 12.22 -3.45 -1.44
N GLN A 54 13.26 -3.04 -0.71
CA GLN A 54 14.31 -3.96 -0.24
C GLN A 54 13.77 -5.11 0.62
N ARG A 55 12.70 -4.88 1.39
CA ARG A 55 12.04 -5.89 2.22
C ARG A 55 11.30 -6.91 1.36
N LEU A 56 10.88 -6.52 0.16
CA LEU A 56 10.12 -7.34 -0.79
C LEU A 56 11.01 -8.20 -1.70
N LYS A 57 12.34 -8.19 -1.48
CA LYS A 57 13.23 -9.23 -2.00
C LYS A 57 13.01 -10.59 -1.32
N ASP A 58 12.33 -10.59 -0.19
CA ASP A 58 11.88 -11.80 0.47
C ASP A 58 10.56 -12.25 -0.17
N GLU A 59 10.56 -13.45 -0.75
CA GLU A 59 9.42 -14.02 -1.48
C GLU A 59 8.16 -14.10 -0.60
N GLU A 60 8.30 -14.35 0.70
CA GLU A 60 7.15 -14.46 1.61
C GLU A 60 6.50 -13.09 1.82
N ILE A 61 7.30 -12.05 2.09
CA ILE A 61 6.78 -10.69 2.22
C ILE A 61 6.17 -10.25 0.90
N LYS A 62 6.83 -10.56 -0.22
CA LYS A 62 6.34 -10.21 -1.56
C LYS A 62 4.99 -10.85 -1.82
N ARG A 63 4.84 -12.16 -1.60
CA ARG A 63 3.59 -12.90 -1.77
C ARG A 63 2.44 -12.25 -1.01
N TRP A 64 2.62 -11.97 0.28
CA TRP A 64 1.57 -11.36 1.10
C TRP A 64 1.29 -9.91 0.73
N THR A 65 2.29 -9.18 0.26
CA THR A 65 2.10 -7.82 -0.26
C THR A 65 1.31 -7.84 -1.57
N ASP A 66 1.58 -8.81 -2.46
CA ASP A 66 0.82 -8.98 -3.71
C ASP A 66 -0.64 -9.33 -3.43
N TRP A 67 -0.83 -10.32 -2.56
CA TRP A 67 -2.16 -10.72 -2.09
C TRP A 67 -2.91 -9.52 -1.49
N ALA A 68 -2.25 -8.73 -0.64
CA ALA A 68 -2.84 -7.55 -0.01
C ALA A 68 -3.23 -6.46 -1.01
N VAL A 69 -2.41 -6.23 -2.05
CA VAL A 69 -2.72 -5.28 -3.11
C VAL A 69 -3.97 -5.73 -3.86
N GLU A 70 -3.99 -6.98 -4.32
CA GLU A 70 -5.11 -7.53 -5.08
C GLU A 70 -6.41 -7.55 -4.27
N LYS A 71 -6.33 -8.04 -3.02
CA LYS A 71 -7.46 -8.10 -2.09
C LYS A 71 -8.05 -6.70 -1.88
N THR A 72 -7.21 -5.72 -1.57
CA THR A 72 -7.67 -4.33 -1.37
C THR A 72 -8.27 -3.76 -2.65
N TYR A 73 -7.58 -3.92 -3.79
CA TYR A 73 -8.03 -3.38 -5.08
C TYR A 73 -9.41 -3.93 -5.47
N ARG A 74 -9.64 -5.24 -5.30
CA ARG A 74 -10.93 -5.88 -5.63
C ARG A 74 -12.03 -5.56 -4.62
N THR A 75 -11.71 -5.55 -3.32
CA THR A 75 -12.69 -5.30 -2.24
C THR A 75 -13.37 -3.93 -2.40
N PHE A 76 -12.61 -2.91 -2.80
CA PHE A 76 -13.13 -1.57 -3.02
C PHE A 76 -13.49 -1.29 -4.50
N ASN A 77 -13.89 -2.34 -5.22
CA ASN A 77 -14.36 -2.29 -6.60
C ASN A 77 -13.41 -1.55 -7.55
N THR A 78 -12.10 -1.73 -7.40
CA THR A 78 -11.03 -1.08 -8.18
C THR A 78 -10.91 0.43 -7.99
N PHE A 79 -11.62 1.06 -7.04
CA PHE A 79 -11.57 2.51 -6.79
C PHE A 79 -11.81 3.38 -8.04
N PRO A 80 -12.90 3.23 -8.80
CA PRO A 80 -13.13 3.94 -10.07
C PRO A 80 -13.15 5.47 -9.93
N GLN A 81 -13.40 5.98 -8.72
CA GLN A 81 -13.43 7.40 -8.40
C GLN A 81 -12.05 8.05 -8.26
N LEU A 82 -10.97 7.27 -8.19
CA LEU A 82 -9.61 7.79 -8.04
C LEU A 82 -8.91 7.83 -9.41
N SER A 83 -8.18 8.91 -9.69
CA SER A 83 -7.23 8.91 -10.80
C SER A 83 -6.07 7.93 -10.55
N ASP A 84 -5.32 7.58 -11.60
CA ASP A 84 -4.18 6.65 -11.48
C ASP A 84 -3.06 7.19 -10.58
N LEU A 85 -2.95 8.51 -10.40
CA LEU A 85 -1.97 9.11 -9.49
C LEU A 85 -2.46 9.02 -8.04
N GLU A 86 -3.75 9.26 -7.81
CA GLU A 86 -4.38 9.15 -6.49
C GLU A 86 -4.43 7.70 -6.00
N LEU A 87 -4.76 6.76 -6.89
CA LEU A 87 -4.70 5.34 -6.60
C LEU A 87 -3.27 4.91 -6.26
N SER A 88 -2.29 5.33 -7.07
CA SER A 88 -0.87 5.06 -6.83
C SER A 88 -0.43 5.61 -5.47
N PHE A 89 -0.85 6.84 -5.11
CA PHE A 89 -0.56 7.42 -3.81
C PHE A 89 -1.24 6.67 -2.65
N LEU A 90 -2.49 6.23 -2.83
CA LEU A 90 -3.19 5.42 -1.84
C LEU A 90 -2.40 4.15 -1.54
N PHE A 91 -2.06 3.37 -2.57
CA PHE A 91 -1.32 2.12 -2.40
C PHE A 91 0.10 2.33 -1.87
N TYR A 92 0.75 3.46 -2.21
CA TYR A 92 2.00 3.87 -1.58
C TYR A 92 1.86 4.06 -0.05
N CYS A 93 0.79 4.72 0.39
CA CYS A 93 0.50 4.89 1.81
C CYS A 93 0.19 3.56 2.49
N LEU A 94 -0.60 2.69 1.83
CA LEU A 94 -0.91 1.36 2.34
C LEU A 94 0.35 0.52 2.49
N GLY A 95 1.29 0.57 1.54
CA GLY A 95 2.59 -0.12 1.65
C GLY A 95 3.39 0.33 2.88
N LYS A 96 3.43 1.64 3.15
CA LYS A 96 4.09 2.20 4.35
C LYS A 96 3.50 1.71 5.67
N LEU A 97 2.23 1.32 5.67
CA LEU A 97 1.53 0.85 6.86
C LEU A 97 1.61 -0.67 6.97
N PHE A 98 1.24 -1.36 5.90
CA PHE A 98 1.08 -2.80 5.85
C PHE A 98 2.38 -3.57 6.02
N VAL A 99 3.43 -3.25 5.26
CA VAL A 99 4.67 -4.05 5.29
C VAL A 99 5.34 -4.05 6.68
N PRO A 100 5.42 -2.92 7.40
CA PRO A 100 5.86 -2.94 8.79
C PRO A 100 4.96 -3.80 9.71
N LEU A 101 3.64 -3.67 9.63
CA LEU A 101 2.72 -4.43 10.50
C LEU A 101 2.79 -5.94 10.21
N LEU A 102 2.84 -6.31 8.94
CA LEU A 102 3.02 -7.69 8.49
C LEU A 102 4.28 -8.32 9.10
N LEU A 103 5.37 -7.55 9.17
CA LEU A 103 6.64 -8.01 9.73
C LEU A 103 6.66 -8.04 11.25
N HIS A 104 6.13 -7.01 11.91
CA HIS A 104 6.26 -6.83 13.34
C HIS A 104 5.16 -7.55 14.13
N GLU A 105 3.92 -7.54 13.64
CA GLU A 105 2.78 -8.05 14.39
C GLU A 105 2.47 -9.50 14.06
N LYS A 106 2.42 -9.85 12.76
CA LYS A 106 2.13 -11.22 12.34
C LYS A 106 3.38 -12.08 12.20
N GLY A 107 4.55 -11.46 12.06
CA GLY A 107 5.82 -12.16 11.96
C GLY A 107 5.77 -13.22 10.86
N VAL A 108 5.34 -12.84 9.66
CA VAL A 108 5.11 -13.79 8.54
C VAL A 108 6.33 -14.62 8.16
N LYS A 109 7.52 -14.20 8.59
CA LYS A 109 8.76 -14.97 8.42
C LYS A 109 8.95 -16.09 9.46
N SER A 110 8.16 -16.10 10.52
CA SER A 110 8.30 -17.04 11.63
C SER A 110 7.89 -18.45 11.21
N GLU A 111 8.60 -19.44 11.75
CA GLU A 111 8.28 -20.85 11.51
C GLU A 111 6.92 -21.25 12.08
N SER A 112 6.39 -20.50 13.06
CA SER A 112 5.02 -20.69 13.55
C SER A 112 3.99 -20.25 12.53
N PHE A 113 4.19 -19.10 11.87
CA PHE A 113 3.29 -18.63 10.82
C PHE A 113 3.27 -19.59 9.62
N LYS A 114 4.44 -20.04 9.17
CA LYS A 114 4.55 -20.96 8.02
C LYS A 114 3.96 -22.36 8.25
N LYS A 115 3.73 -22.75 9.51
CA LYS A 115 3.08 -24.03 9.88
C LYS A 115 1.56 -23.97 9.83
N LEU A 116 0.98 -22.77 9.79
CA LEU A 116 -0.45 -22.58 9.58
C LEU A 116 -0.85 -23.10 8.19
N SER A 117 -2.10 -23.51 8.06
CA SER A 117 -2.70 -23.75 6.75
C SER A 117 -2.77 -22.46 5.93
N GLU A 118 -2.93 -22.58 4.61
CA GLU A 118 -3.02 -21.40 3.74
C GLU A 118 -4.18 -20.48 4.13
N GLU A 119 -5.34 -21.04 4.47
CA GLU A 119 -6.52 -20.29 4.94
C GLU A 119 -6.21 -19.51 6.23
N GLU A 120 -5.58 -20.16 7.22
CA GLU A 120 -5.18 -19.49 8.46
C GLU A 120 -4.12 -18.39 8.24
N GLN A 121 -3.24 -18.57 7.25
CA GLN A 121 -2.28 -17.52 6.88
C GLN A 121 -3.01 -16.34 6.22
N GLU A 122 -3.94 -16.59 5.31
CA GLU A 122 -4.75 -15.55 4.68
C GLU A 122 -5.57 -14.78 5.72
N ASP A 123 -6.24 -15.47 6.65
CA ASP A 123 -7.00 -14.85 7.73
C ASP A 123 -6.11 -13.96 8.59
N ALA A 124 -4.93 -14.46 8.98
CA ALA A 124 -3.98 -13.70 9.77
C ALA A 124 -3.46 -12.45 9.04
N VAL A 125 -3.27 -12.50 7.72
CA VAL A 125 -2.91 -11.31 6.92
C VAL A 125 -4.12 -10.40 6.71
N SER A 126 -5.32 -10.95 6.57
CA SER A 126 -6.58 -10.20 6.46
C SER A 126 -6.82 -9.33 7.68
N ASP A 127 -6.59 -9.84 8.91
CA ASP A 127 -6.71 -9.04 10.14
C ASP A 127 -5.87 -7.75 10.11
N VAL A 128 -4.68 -7.83 9.52
CA VAL A 128 -3.78 -6.66 9.37
C VAL A 128 -4.37 -5.67 8.37
N LEU A 129 -4.92 -6.17 7.27
CA LEU A 129 -5.59 -5.33 6.28
C LEU A 129 -6.82 -4.66 6.85
N ASP A 130 -7.67 -5.40 7.57
CA ASP A 130 -8.87 -4.87 8.20
C ASP A 130 -8.52 -3.74 9.17
N THR A 131 -7.48 -3.95 10.00
CA THR A 131 -6.93 -2.91 10.87
C THR A 131 -6.51 -1.65 10.10
N ILE A 132 -5.86 -1.81 8.95
CA ILE A 132 -5.45 -0.68 8.11
C ILE A 132 -6.65 -0.03 7.41
N TRP A 133 -7.61 -0.82 6.96
CA TRP A 133 -8.80 -0.32 6.28
C TRP A 133 -9.65 0.53 7.22
N GLU A 134 -9.89 0.03 8.43
CA GLU A 134 -10.66 0.73 9.46
C GLU A 134 -9.95 2.01 9.93
N ASN A 135 -8.64 1.95 10.16
CA ASN A 135 -7.92 3.06 10.80
C ASN A 135 -7.33 4.07 9.82
N HIS A 136 -7.02 3.66 8.58
CA HIS A 136 -6.21 4.48 7.67
C HIS A 136 -6.82 4.65 6.28
N LEU A 137 -7.41 3.62 5.68
CA LEU A 137 -7.91 3.72 4.30
C LEU A 137 -8.91 4.86 4.13
N ILE A 138 -9.96 4.92 4.98
CA ILE A 138 -10.97 5.99 4.90
C ILE A 138 -10.33 7.37 5.08
N ARG A 139 -9.39 7.51 6.01
CA ARG A 139 -8.69 8.78 6.27
C ARG A 139 -7.86 9.21 5.08
N ILE A 140 -7.14 8.28 4.44
CA ILE A 140 -6.35 8.55 3.22
C ILE A 140 -7.28 8.98 2.09
N LEU A 141 -8.39 8.27 1.87
CA LEU A 141 -9.38 8.61 0.85
C LEU A 141 -9.98 10.01 1.06
N GLN A 142 -10.28 10.39 2.30
CA GLN A 142 -10.82 11.71 2.62
C GLN A 142 -9.83 12.84 2.32
N ILE A 143 -8.52 12.59 2.42
CA ILE A 143 -7.52 13.65 2.28
C ILE A 143 -6.99 13.78 0.87
N ILE A 144 -7.07 12.72 0.05
CA ILE A 144 -6.53 12.69 -1.31
C ILE A 144 -6.89 13.95 -2.12
N PRO A 145 -8.16 14.43 -2.12
CA PRO A 145 -8.54 15.63 -2.86
C PRO A 145 -7.80 16.91 -2.40
N TYR A 146 -7.39 16.96 -1.13
CA TYR A 146 -6.75 18.11 -0.50
C TYR A 146 -5.21 18.03 -0.48
N VAL A 147 -4.65 16.84 -0.70
CA VAL A 147 -3.21 16.62 -0.70
C VAL A 147 -2.54 17.28 -1.92
N GLY A 148 -3.30 17.64 -2.96
CA GLY A 148 -2.77 18.41 -4.10
C GLY A 148 -1.76 17.60 -4.92
N LEU A 149 -2.12 16.36 -5.28
CA LEU A 149 -1.29 15.51 -6.13
C LEU A 149 -1.17 16.05 -7.56
N ASN A 150 -2.18 16.79 -8.03
CA ASN A 150 -2.22 17.38 -9.38
C ASN A 150 -1.67 18.82 -9.46
N SER A 151 -1.22 19.41 -8.36
CA SER A 151 -0.81 20.83 -8.30
C SER A 151 0.66 21.12 -8.63
N THR A 152 1.46 20.13 -9.04
CA THR A 152 2.83 20.36 -9.51
C THR A 152 2.85 20.70 -11.00
N THR A 153 2.37 21.90 -11.33
CA THR A 153 2.78 22.64 -12.53
C THR A 153 2.79 24.11 -12.18
N LYS A 154 3.92 24.58 -11.65
CA LYS A 154 4.40 25.96 -11.76
C LYS A 154 5.91 25.96 -11.81
#